data_AF-A0A9D6DDK0-F1
#
_entry.id   AF-A0A9D6DDK0-F1
#
_cell.length_a   1.000
_cell.length_b   1.000
_cell.length_c   1.000
_cell.angle_alpha   90.00
_cell.angle_beta   90.00
_cell.angle_gamma   90.00
#
_symmetry.space_group_name_H-M   'P 1'
#
loop_
_entity.id
_entity.type
_entity.pdbx_description
1 polymer ?
#
loop_
_entity_poly.entity_id
_entity_poly.type
_entity_poly.pdbx_seq_one_letter_code
_entity_poly.pdbx_strand_id
1 'polypeptide(L)'
;MRTITASEAKQSFANLIDTASREPVIIQRQKRDVAVVLSMAEYERLTRLNIAEFQRFCDRIGSQAEAAGLDEAKLAELLASED
;
A
#
# COMPACT_ATOMS: atom_id res chain seq x y z
N MET A 1 17.80 -3.21 -7.46
CA MET A 1 16.97 -2.09 -7.91
C MET A 1 17.79 -1.27 -8.88
N ARG A 2 17.31 -1.15 -10.11
CA ARG A 2 17.94 -0.34 -11.15
C ARG A 2 17.41 1.09 -11.07
N THR A 3 18.25 2.08 -11.37
CA THR A 3 17.84 3.48 -11.46
C THR A 3 18.07 3.99 -12.87
N ILE A 4 17.07 4.66 -13.44
CA ILE A 4 17.14 5.27 -14.77
C ILE A 4 16.59 6.70 -14.72
N THR A 5 16.96 7.53 -15.68
CA THR A 5 16.38 8.85 -15.85
C THR A 5 14.98 8.77 -16.48
N ALA A 6 14.17 9.82 -16.28
CA ALA A 6 12.88 9.96 -16.95
C ALA A 6 13.00 9.94 -18.49
N SER A 7 14.12 10.45 -19.02
CA SER A 7 14.41 10.41 -20.46
C SER A 7 14.66 8.99 -20.96
N GLU A 8 15.45 8.19 -20.24
CA GLU A 8 15.70 6.78 -20.56
C GLU A 8 14.42 5.95 -20.43
N ALA A 9 13.61 6.19 -19.38
CA ALA A 9 12.32 5.54 -19.19
C ALA A 9 11.39 5.77 -20.39
N LYS A 10 11.35 7.00 -20.92
CA LYS A 10 10.58 7.35 -22.13
C LYS A 10 11.13 6.69 -23.39
N GLN A 11 12.45 6.67 -23.56
CA GLN A 11 13.09 6.15 -24.78
C GLN A 11 13.14 4.62 -24.85
N SER A 12 13.12 3.94 -23.70
CA SER A 12 13.29 2.48 -23.60
C SER A 12 12.19 1.84 -22.76
N PHE A 13 10.93 2.24 -23.00
CA PHE A 13 9.79 1.80 -22.19
C PHE A 13 9.61 0.28 -22.15
N ALA A 14 9.76 -0.42 -23.29
CA ALA A 14 9.66 -1.89 -23.31
C ALA A 14 10.70 -2.55 -22.38
N ASN A 15 11.96 -2.11 -22.47
CA ASN A 15 13.03 -2.61 -21.60
C ASN A 15 12.81 -2.25 -20.12
N LEU A 16 12.20 -1.09 -19.83
CA LEU A 16 11.78 -0.72 -18.47
C LEU A 16 10.76 -1.73 -17.93
N ILE A 17 9.72 -2.07 -18.71
CA ILE A 17 8.72 -3.07 -18.31
C ILE A 17 9.35 -4.46 -18.12
N ASP A 18 10.21 -4.90 -19.04
CA ASP A 18 10.91 -6.18 -18.93
C ASP A 18 11.83 -6.25 -17.72
N THR A 19 12.45 -5.13 -17.34
CA THR A 19 13.28 -5.03 -16.14
C THR A 19 12.40 -5.03 -14.89
N ALA A 20 11.33 -4.24 -14.87
CA ALA A 20 10.36 -4.15 -13.77
C ALA A 20 9.69 -5.48 -13.43
N SER A 21 9.56 -6.38 -14.41
CA SER A 21 9.06 -7.74 -14.20
C SER A 21 9.97 -8.60 -13.29
N ARG A 22 11.26 -8.27 -13.23
CA ARG A 22 12.30 -9.01 -12.49
C ARG A 22 12.75 -8.29 -11.23
N GLU A 23 12.83 -6.96 -11.27
CA GLU A 23 13.20 -6.14 -10.12
C GLU A 23 12.61 -4.73 -10.20
N PRO A 24 12.37 -4.04 -9.06
CA PRO A 24 11.94 -2.65 -9.06
C PRO A 24 12.92 -1.73 -9.79
N VAL A 25 12.37 -0.80 -10.58
CA VAL A 25 13.13 0.24 -11.28
C VAL A 25 12.73 1.63 -10.79
N ILE A 26 13.71 2.41 -10.33
CA ILE A 26 13.54 3.80 -9.92
C ILE A 26 13.69 4.70 -11.15
N ILE A 27 12.75 5.64 -11.31
CA ILE A 27 12.84 6.70 -12.31
C ILE A 27 13.24 7.99 -11.60
N GLN A 28 14.31 8.62 -12.11
CA GLN A 28 14.84 9.88 -11.62
C GLN A 28 14.58 11.05 -12.57
N ARG A 29 14.32 12.22 -12.01
CA ARG A 29 14.31 13.50 -12.73
C ARG A 29 15.14 14.51 -11.95
N GLN A 30 16.10 15.16 -12.61
CA GLN A 30 16.99 16.14 -11.97
C GLN A 30 17.65 15.60 -10.68
N LYS A 31 18.15 14.36 -10.71
CA LYS A 31 18.77 13.65 -9.58
C LYS A 31 17.85 13.41 -8.36
N ARG A 32 16.54 13.53 -8.54
CA ARG A 32 15.53 13.16 -7.53
C ARG A 32 14.75 11.94 -7.99
N ASP A 33 14.53 11.01 -7.07
CA ASP A 33 13.64 9.87 -7.29
C ASP A 33 12.20 10.40 -7.40
N VAL A 34 11.52 10.10 -8.50
CA VAL A 34 10.17 10.62 -8.78
C VAL A 34 9.13 9.53 -8.98
N ALA A 35 9.53 8.31 -9.33
CA ALA A 35 8.64 7.17 -9.45
C ALA A 35 9.39 5.86 -9.30
N VAL A 36 8.65 4.79 -9.01
CA VAL A 36 9.14 3.40 -9.05
C VAL A 36 8.19 2.59 -9.93
N VAL A 37 8.73 1.75 -10.81
CA VAL A 37 7.98 0.77 -11.58
C VAL A 37 8.26 -0.61 -11.01
N LEU A 38 7.18 -1.36 -10.77
CA LEU A 38 7.18 -2.67 -10.13
C LEU A 38 6.40 -3.64 -11.03
N SER A 39 6.63 -4.94 -10.86
CA SER A 39 5.71 -5.94 -11.39
C SER A 39 4.35 -5.86 -10.67
N MET A 40 3.28 -6.30 -11.33
CA MET A 40 1.95 -6.31 -10.72
C MET A 40 1.91 -7.22 -9.47
N ALA A 41 2.59 -8.36 -9.52
CA ALA A 41 2.68 -9.28 -8.38
C ALA A 41 3.33 -8.62 -7.15
N GLU A 42 4.40 -7.84 -7.34
CA GLU A 42 5.04 -7.09 -6.25
C GLU A 42 4.14 -5.97 -5.73
N TYR A 43 3.46 -5.25 -6.62
CA TYR A 43 2.46 -4.25 -6.21
C TYR A 43 1.34 -4.88 -5.34
N GLU A 44 0.78 -6.00 -5.76
CA GLU A 44 -0.24 -6.73 -4.99
C GLU A 44 0.28 -7.26 -3.67
N ARG A 45 1.54 -7.72 -3.63
CA ARG A 45 2.17 -8.17 -2.38
C ARG A 45 2.28 -7.02 -1.39
N LEU A 46 2.75 -5.85 -1.84
CA LEU A 46 2.90 -4.67 -0.99
C LEU A 46 1.56 -4.10 -0.52
N THR A 47 0.56 -4.01 -1.42
CA THR A 47 -0.76 -3.49 -1.05
C THR A 47 -1.51 -4.42 -0.10
N ARG A 48 -1.38 -5.74 -0.25
CA ARG A 48 -1.96 -6.71 0.69
C ARG A 48 -1.37 -6.63 2.10
N LEU A 49 -0.09 -6.27 2.23
CA LEU A 49 0.52 -6.10 3.56
C LEU A 49 -0.17 -5.00 4.37
N ASN A 50 -0.49 -3.87 3.73
CA ASN A 50 -1.19 -2.76 4.40
C ASN A 50 -2.59 -3.18 4.85
N ILE A 51 -3.31 -3.92 4.01
CA ILE A 51 -4.65 -4.44 4.35
C ILE A 51 -4.55 -5.40 5.54
N ALA A 52 -3.60 -6.34 5.50
CA ALA A 52 -3.44 -7.32 6.57
C ALA A 52 -3.02 -6.66 7.90
N GLU A 53 -2.20 -5.62 7.86
CA GLU A 53 -1.82 -4.84 9.05
C GLU A 53 -3.01 -4.06 9.62
N PHE A 54 -3.79 -3.40 8.76
CA PHE A 54 -5.00 -2.71 9.17
C PHE A 54 -6.03 -3.67 9.78
N GLN A 55 -6.24 -4.84 9.17
CA GLN A 55 -7.10 -5.88 9.73
C GLN A 55 -6.64 -6.32 11.11
N ARG A 56 -5.35 -6.63 11.29
CA ARG A 56 -4.79 -6.97 12.62
C ARG A 56 -4.98 -5.84 13.64
N PHE A 57 -4.89 -4.59 13.21
CA PHE A 57 -5.18 -3.44 14.06
C PHE A 57 -6.65 -3.43 14.49
N CYS A 58 -7.58 -3.55 13.54
CA CYS A 58 -9.02 -3.60 13.80
C CYS A 58 -9.39 -4.77 14.71
N ASP A 59 -8.89 -5.97 14.45
CA ASP A 59 -9.14 -7.16 15.27
C ASP A 59 -8.72 -6.92 16.72
N ARG A 60 -7.51 -6.37 16.93
CA ARG A 60 -7.01 -6.06 18.28
C ARG A 60 -7.87 -5.02 18.99
N ILE A 61 -8.26 -3.94 18.31
CA ILE A 61 -9.12 -2.91 18.89
C ILE A 61 -10.51 -3.46 19.18
N GLY A 62 -11.08 -4.25 18.28
CA GLY A 62 -12.37 -4.92 18.43
C GLY A 62 -12.38 -5.83 19.65
N SER A 63 -11.40 -6.74 19.78
CA SER A 63 -11.28 -7.61 20.95
C SER A 63 -11.10 -6.84 22.27
N GLN A 64 -10.37 -5.71 22.25
CA GLN A 64 -10.24 -4.86 23.43
C GLN A 64 -11.56 -4.18 23.80
N ALA A 65 -12.31 -3.70 22.81
CA ALA A 65 -13.60 -3.07 23.02
C ALA A 65 -14.64 -4.08 23.54
N GLU A 66 -14.71 -5.27 22.95
CA GLU A 66 -15.54 -6.39 23.44
C GLU A 66 -15.19 -6.75 24.89
N ALA A 67 -13.90 -6.87 25.22
CA ALA A 67 -13.46 -7.14 26.59
C ALA A 67 -13.80 -6.01 27.57
N ALA A 68 -13.87 -4.76 27.10
CA ALA A 68 -14.36 -3.61 27.86
C ALA A 68 -15.90 -3.54 27.93
N GLY A 69 -16.60 -4.51 27.32
CA GLY A 69 -18.04 -4.64 27.36
C GLY A 69 -18.78 -3.88 26.26
N LEU A 70 -18.12 -3.56 25.15
CA LEU A 70 -18.81 -3.09 23.94
C LEU A 70 -19.63 -4.24 23.36
N ASP A 71 -20.89 -3.97 23.06
CA ASP A 71 -21.84 -4.88 22.41
C ASP A 71 -22.60 -4.11 21.32
N GLU A 72 -23.44 -4.83 20.56
CA GLU A 72 -24.20 -4.27 19.44
C GLU A 72 -25.10 -3.09 19.86
N ALA A 73 -25.68 -3.16 21.07
CA ALA A 73 -26.57 -2.12 21.57
C ALA A 73 -25.81 -0.83 21.88
N LYS A 74 -24.68 -0.94 22.57
CA LYS A 74 -23.81 0.22 22.88
C LYS A 74 -23.15 0.78 21.61
N LEU A 75 -22.80 -0.06 20.66
CA LEU A 75 -22.27 0.40 19.37
C LEU A 75 -23.32 1.21 18.60
N ALA A 76 -24.57 0.71 18.53
CA ALA A 76 -25.67 1.42 17.90
C ALA A 76 -25.95 2.77 18.58
N GLU A 77 -25.86 2.84 19.91
CA GLU A 77 -25.98 4.10 20.66
C GLU A 77 -24.86 5.09 20.31
N LEU A 78 -23.60 4.62 20.26
CA LEU A 78 -22.45 5.46 19.88
C LEU A 78 -22.57 6.01 18.46
N LEU A 79 -22.93 5.16 17.49
CA LEU A 79 -23.09 5.56 16.08
C LEU A 79 -24.29 6.50 15.86
N ALA A 80 -25.33 6.39 16.69
CA ALA A 80 -26.47 7.30 16.66
C ALA A 80 -26.19 8.63 17.39
N SER A 81 -25.12 8.71 18.18
CA SER A 81 -24.73 9.91 18.95
C SER A 81 -23.81 10.87 18.20
N GLU A 82 -23.44 10.58 16.95
CA GLU A 82 -22.77 11.54 16.06
C GLU A 82 -23.80 12.47 15.40
N ASP A 83 -24.21 13.50 16.15
CA ASP A 83 -24.74 14.80 15.68
C ASP A 83 -24.08 15.94 16.50
#